data_AF-A0A419FLU6-F1
#
_entry.id   AF-A0A419FLU6-F1
#
_cell.length_a   1.000
_cell.length_b   1.000
_cell.length_c   1.000
_cell.angle_alpha   90.00
_cell.angle_beta   90.00
_cell.angle_gamma   90.00
#
_symmetry.space_group_name_H-M   'P 1'
#
loop_
_entity.id
_entity.type
_entity.pdbx_description
1 polymer ?
#
loop_
_entity_poly.entity_id
_entity_poly.type
_entity_poly.pdbx_seq_one_letter_code
_entity_poly.pdbx_strand_id
1 'polypeptide(L)' 'NVTAYDACYVALAEGLACPLLTADARLARASGLARDIELLSD' A
#
# COMPACT_ATOMS: atom_id res chain seq x y z
N ASN A 1 -12.21 -0.09 3.63
CA ASN A 1 -12.12 -1.54 3.44
C ASN A 1 -10.75 -1.83 2.92
N VAL A 2 -9.84 -2.07 3.86
CA VAL A 2 -8.60 -2.80 3.58
C VAL A 2 -9.05 -4.25 3.47
N THR A 3 -9.07 -4.77 2.25
CA THR A 3 -9.48 -6.13 1.95
C THR A 3 -8.28 -7.08 2.10
N ALA A 4 -8.50 -8.39 2.11
CA ALA A 4 -7.41 -9.37 2.09
C ALA A 4 -6.47 -9.18 0.88
N TYR A 5 -7.00 -8.63 -0.20
CA TYR A 5 -6.26 -8.27 -1.41
C TYR A 5 -5.23 -7.16 -1.16
N ASP A 6 -5.60 -6.14 -0.38
CA ASP A 6 -4.68 -5.05 0.00
C ASP A 6 -3.54 -5.57 0.88
N ALA A 7 -3.84 -6.51 1.79
CA ALA A 7 -2.83 -7.15 2.63
C ALA A 7 -1.82 -7.99 1.82
N CYS A 8 -2.25 -8.65 0.76
CA CYS A 8 -1.34 -9.40 -0.13
C CYS A 8 -0.35 -8.48 -0.86
N TYR A 9 -0.81 -7.33 -1.35
CA TYR A 9 0.08 -6.37 -2.02
C TYR A 9 1.06 -5.70 -1.08
N VAL A 10 0.62 -5.42 0.14
CA VAL A 10 1.49 -4.93 1.22
C VAL A 10 2.58 -5.96 1.51
N ALA A 11 2.22 -7.22 1.78
CA ALA A 11 3.18 -8.27 2.11
C ALA A 11 4.16 -8.55 0.94
N LEU A 12 3.68 -8.43 -0.30
CA LEU A 12 4.52 -8.53 -1.49
C LEU A 12 5.53 -7.37 -1.57
N ALA A 13 5.09 -6.13 -1.38
CA ALA A 13 5.95 -4.94 -1.41
C ALA A 13 7.00 -4.98 -0.28
N GLU A 14 6.62 -5.42 0.92
CA GLU A 14 7.54 -5.65 2.04
C GLU A 14 8.58 -6.72 1.70
N GLY A 15 8.16 -7.85 1.12
CA GLY A 15 9.08 -8.93 0.71
C GLY A 15 10.06 -8.52 -0.39
N LEU A 16 9.69 -7.52 -1.20
CA LEU A 16 10.52 -6.96 -2.28
C LEU A 16 11.30 -5.71 -1.85
N ALA A 17 11.10 -5.22 -0.64
CA ALA A 17 11.66 -3.95 -0.15
C ALA A 17 11.44 -2.78 -1.13
N CYS A 18 10.22 -2.68 -1.69
CA CYS A 18 9.86 -1.66 -2.66
C CYS A 18 8.59 -0.91 -2.23
N PRO A 19 8.38 0.32 -2.74
CA PRO A 19 7.14 1.03 -2.49
C PRO A 19 5.95 0.36 -3.18
N LEU A 20 4.80 0.35 -2.50
CA LEU A 20 3.51 -0.05 -3.05
C LEU A 20 2.82 1.19 -3.62
N LEU A 21 2.77 1.28 -4.95
CA LEU A 21 1.99 2.30 -5.64
C LEU A 21 0.50 1.93 -5.61
N THR A 22 -0.37 2.87 -5.22
CA THR A 22 -1.82 2.71 -5.30
C THR A 22 -2.49 4.00 -5.74
N ALA A 23 -3.63 3.92 -6.42
CA ALA A 23 -4.49 5.08 -6.71
C ALA A 23 -5.57 5.30 -5.62
N ASP A 24 -5.67 4.38 -4.64
CA ASP A 24 -6.62 4.50 -3.52
C ASP A 24 -5.99 5.36 -2.40
N ALA A 25 -6.40 6.63 -2.36
CA ALA A 25 -5.97 7.60 -1.35
C ALA A 25 -6.30 7.20 0.10
N ARG A 26 -7.29 6.33 0.31
CA ARG A 26 -7.63 5.82 1.64
C ARG A 26 -6.69 4.68 2.05
N LEU A 27 -6.28 3.83 1.10
CA LEU A 27 -5.27 2.80 1.36
C LEU A 27 -3.90 3.43 1.62
N ALA A 28 -3.52 4.45 0.85
CA ALA A 28 -2.30 5.23 1.08
C ALA A 28 -2.25 5.92 2.46
N ARG A 29 -3.40 6.17 3.08
CA ARG A 29 -3.51 6.81 4.40
C ARG A 29 -3.69 5.84 5.56
N ALA A 30 -3.68 4.53 5.31
CA ALA A 30 -3.83 3.53 6.36
C ALA A 30 -2.61 3.55 7.31
N SER A 31 -2.80 4.12 8.49
CA SER A 31 -1.78 4.15 9.55
C SER A 31 -1.52 2.73 10.06
N GLY A 32 -0.33 2.19 9.78
CA GLY A 32 0.07 0.82 10.11
C GLY A 32 0.90 0.14 9.01
N LEU A 33 0.75 0.63 7.77
CA LEU A 33 1.45 0.15 6.57
C LEU A 33 2.42 1.22 6.02
N ALA A 34 2.63 2.27 6.80
CA ALA A 34 2.80 3.64 6.32
C ALA A 34 4.21 3.98 5.84
N ARG A 35 5.15 3.03 5.78
CA ARG A 35 6.52 3.39 5.41
C ARG A 35 6.73 3.49 3.91
N ASP A 36 5.98 2.73 3.11
CA ASP A 36 6.30 2.56 1.68
C ASP A 36 5.07 2.53 0.75
N ILE A 37 3.88 3.00 1.16
CA ILE A 37 2.72 3.12 0.25
C ILE A 37 2.70 4.51 -0.39
N GLU A 38 2.78 4.58 -1.72
CA GLU A 38 2.79 5.82 -2.49
C GLU A 38 1.49 5.98 -3.29
N LEU A 39 0.91 7.18 -3.25
CA LEU A 39 -0.30 7.50 -3.99
C LEU A 39 0.08 7.96 -5.41
N LEU A 40 -0.32 7.18 -6.41
CA LEU A 40 -0.23 7.61 -7.80
C LEU A 40 -1.20 8.79 -8.01
N SER A 41 -0.62 9.97 -8.18
CA SER A 41 -1.33 11.21 -8.48
C SER A 41 -0.78 11.73 -9.82
N ASP A 42 -1.67 11.95 -10.79
CA ASP A 42 -1.36 12.55 -12.10
C ASP A 42 -1.17 14.07 -11.99
#